data_AF-A0A8J6UWZ1-F1
#
_entry.id   AF-A0A8J6UWZ1-F1
#
_cell.length_a   1.000
_cell.length_b   1.000
_cell.length_c   1.000
_cell.angle_alpha   90.00
_cell.angle_beta   90.00
_cell.angle_gamma   90.00
#
_symmetry.space_group_name_H-M   'P 1'
#
loop_
_entity.id
_entity.type
_entity.pdbx_description
1 polymer ?
#
loop_
_entity_poly.entity_id
_entity_poly.type
_entity_poly.pdbx_seq_one_letter_code
_entity_poly.pdbx_strand_id
1 'polypeptide(L)'
;MAKSKSTRIKRPNFNAVRGRVRELASAHGYDEQVLLSLAEFVNGGAFKQAELSLPELKAGVTQALGCKSYDELKKNATFKLYVADAKLKLNNKAAWQQIYREWVELPESERDAIGEDCINGIDIFRNFRPWEVFQLDPNKATADDIKGSFRQLSLQHHPDQGGDGKVFNRLKLMRDSLLAAYS
;
A
#
# COMPACT_ATOMS: atom_id res chain seq x y z
N MET A 1 32.46 -7.79 -39.72
CA MET A 1 31.15 -8.07 -39.08
C MET A 1 31.13 -7.43 -37.70
N ALA A 2 30.42 -6.30 -37.53
CA ALA A 2 30.29 -5.64 -36.24
C ALA A 2 29.25 -6.38 -35.37
N LYS A 3 29.67 -6.90 -34.22
CA LYS A 3 28.76 -7.50 -33.23
C LYS A 3 27.90 -6.38 -32.64
N SER A 4 26.61 -6.38 -32.96
CA SER A 4 25.61 -5.53 -32.30
C SER A 4 25.63 -5.81 -30.80
N LYS A 5 25.99 -4.80 -30.00
CA LYS A 5 25.88 -4.86 -28.54
C LYS A 5 24.38 -4.82 -28.22
N SER A 6 23.80 -5.98 -27.92
CA SER A 6 22.46 -6.09 -27.36
C SER A 6 22.43 -5.30 -26.04
N THR A 7 21.88 -4.09 -26.08
CA THR A 7 21.47 -3.36 -24.89
C THR A 7 20.41 -4.19 -24.21
N ARG A 8 20.78 -4.90 -23.13
CA ARG A 8 19.82 -5.57 -22.25
C ARG A 8 18.84 -4.51 -21.75
N ILE A 9 17.66 -4.47 -22.37
CA ILE A 9 16.54 -3.68 -21.85
C ILE A 9 16.27 -4.22 -20.44
N LYS A 10 16.44 -3.37 -19.44
CA LYS A 10 16.19 -3.74 -18.04
C LYS A 10 14.70 -4.08 -17.94
N ARG A 11 14.39 -5.31 -17.53
CA ARG A 11 13.00 -5.73 -17.37
C ARG A 11 12.31 -4.77 -16.40
N PRO A 12 11.08 -4.32 -16.68
CA PRO A 12 10.34 -3.45 -15.78
C PRO A 12 10.17 -4.17 -14.43
N ASN A 13 10.27 -3.40 -13.33
CA ASN A 13 9.96 -3.94 -12.01
C ASN A 13 8.44 -4.15 -11.88
N PHE A 14 8.02 -4.90 -10.86
CA PHE A 14 6.61 -5.26 -10.70
C PHE A 14 5.67 -4.04 -10.61
N ASN A 15 6.11 -2.97 -9.94
CA ASN A 15 5.32 -1.76 -9.77
C ASN A 15 5.14 -1.00 -11.09
N ALA A 16 6.18 -0.95 -11.92
CA ALA A 16 6.09 -0.37 -13.27
C ALA A 16 5.08 -1.14 -14.13
N VAL A 17 4.98 -2.46 -13.97
CA VAL A 17 3.96 -3.27 -14.65
C VAL A 17 2.57 -2.94 -14.12
N ARG A 18 2.37 -2.89 -12.80
CA ARG A 18 1.07 -2.54 -12.18
C ARG A 18 0.59 -1.13 -12.55
N GLY A 19 1.48 -0.14 -12.50
CA GLY A 19 1.17 1.21 -12.94
C GLY A 19 0.71 1.23 -14.40
N ARG A 20 1.41 0.50 -15.27
CA ARG A 20 1.02 0.41 -16.68
C ARG A 20 -0.30 -0.33 -16.89
N VAL A 21 -0.57 -1.38 -16.13
CA VAL A 21 -1.86 -2.09 -16.12
C VAL A 21 -3.00 -1.13 -15.77
N ARG A 22 -2.85 -0.34 -14.71
CA ARG A 22 -3.86 0.64 -14.29
C ARG A 22 -4.11 1.73 -15.33
N GLU A 23 -3.04 2.26 -15.92
CA GLU A 23 -3.16 3.23 -17.02
C GLU A 23 -3.97 2.68 -18.19
N LEU A 24 -3.68 1.44 -18.62
CA LEU A 24 -4.38 0.79 -19.73
C LEU A 24 -5.82 0.42 -19.38
N ALA A 25 -6.06 -0.05 -18.16
CA ALA A 25 -7.40 -0.35 -17.66
C ALA A 25 -8.28 0.91 -17.69
N SER A 26 -7.77 2.02 -17.15
CA SER A 26 -8.48 3.31 -17.13
C SER A 26 -8.72 3.87 -18.54
N ALA A 27 -7.72 3.82 -19.42
CA ALA A 27 -7.83 4.37 -20.77
C ALA A 27 -8.79 3.61 -21.69
N HIS A 28 -8.98 2.32 -21.46
CA HIS A 28 -9.70 1.44 -22.39
C HIS A 28 -10.89 0.69 -21.76
N GLY A 29 -11.17 0.90 -20.47
CA GLY A 29 -12.27 0.24 -19.76
C GLY A 29 -12.05 -1.27 -19.56
N TYR A 30 -10.79 -1.69 -19.49
CA TYR A 30 -10.45 -3.09 -19.20
C TYR A 30 -10.33 -3.34 -17.70
N ASP A 31 -10.58 -4.59 -17.31
CA ASP A 31 -10.34 -5.05 -15.95
C ASP A 31 -8.83 -5.15 -15.63
N GLU A 32 -8.40 -4.55 -14.52
CA GLU A 32 -7.00 -4.52 -14.09
C GLU A 32 -6.45 -5.94 -13.83
N GLN A 33 -7.27 -6.84 -13.27
CA GLN A 33 -6.87 -8.20 -12.95
C GLN A 33 -6.63 -9.01 -14.23
N VAL A 34 -7.47 -8.86 -15.25
CA VAL A 34 -7.29 -9.50 -16.57
C VAL A 34 -5.97 -9.06 -17.21
N LEU A 35 -5.67 -7.76 -17.21
CA LEU A 35 -4.42 -7.24 -17.77
C LEU A 35 -3.19 -7.69 -16.97
N LEU A 36 -3.29 -7.76 -15.63
CA LEU A 36 -2.22 -8.27 -14.79
C LEU A 36 -1.95 -9.76 -15.06
N SER A 37 -2.99 -10.59 -15.13
CA SER A 37 -2.86 -12.01 -15.44
C SER A 37 -2.24 -12.25 -16.83
N LEU A 38 -2.56 -11.41 -17.82
CA LEU A 38 -1.89 -11.44 -19.12
C LEU A 38 -0.40 -11.11 -19.00
N ALA A 39 -0.04 -10.07 -18.24
CA ALA A 39 1.35 -9.69 -18.04
C ALA A 39 2.16 -10.78 -17.33
N GLU A 40 1.56 -11.46 -16.34
CA GLU A 40 2.17 -12.58 -15.63
C GLU A 40 2.36 -13.80 -16.53
N PHE A 41 1.38 -14.10 -17.39
CA PHE A 41 1.50 -15.15 -18.40
C PHE A 41 2.70 -14.89 -19.33
N VAL A 42 2.85 -13.66 -19.84
CA VAL A 42 3.98 -13.26 -20.70
C VAL A 42 5.32 -13.29 -19.93
N ASN A 43 5.32 -12.95 -18.65
CA ASN A 43 6.51 -13.00 -17.79
C ASN A 43 6.95 -14.44 -17.45
N GLY A 44 6.10 -15.45 -17.71
CA GLY A 44 6.36 -16.84 -17.36
C GLY A 44 6.06 -17.17 -15.90
N GLY A 45 5.17 -16.41 -15.27
CA GLY A 45 4.74 -16.59 -13.89
C GLY A 45 4.52 -15.27 -13.15
N ALA A 46 3.99 -15.37 -11.93
CA ALA A 46 3.74 -14.23 -11.07
C ALA A 46 5.01 -13.39 -10.87
N PHE A 47 4.84 -12.07 -10.90
CA PHE A 47 5.95 -11.16 -10.66
C PHE A 47 6.43 -11.29 -9.22
N LYS A 48 7.75 -11.34 -9.03
CA LYS A 48 8.33 -11.34 -7.69
C LYS A 48 8.27 -9.93 -7.10
N GLN A 49 7.58 -9.80 -5.98
CA GLN A 49 7.62 -8.61 -5.15
C GLN A 49 9.01 -8.51 -4.51
N ALA A 50 9.73 -7.42 -4.78
CA ALA A 50 10.98 -7.12 -4.09
C ALA A 50 10.65 -6.62 -2.68
N GLU A 51 10.37 -7.55 -1.77
CA GLU A 51 10.13 -7.20 -0.37
C GLU A 51 11.43 -6.72 0.29
N LEU A 52 11.32 -5.65 1.09
CA LEU A 52 12.41 -5.21 1.95
C LEU A 52 12.89 -6.36 2.85
N SER A 53 14.20 -6.49 2.96
CA SER A 53 14.86 -7.40 3.89
C SER A 53 14.72 -6.92 5.33
N LEU A 54 14.93 -7.82 6.29
CA LEU A 54 14.87 -7.48 7.72
C LEU A 54 15.86 -6.37 8.11
N PRO A 55 17.12 -6.35 7.61
CA PRO A 55 18.04 -5.24 7.84
C PRO A 55 17.52 -3.90 7.29
N GLU A 56 16.97 -3.88 6.08
CA GLU A 56 16.42 -2.66 5.47
C GLU A 56 15.21 -2.12 6.25
N LEU A 57 14.31 -3.01 6.69
CA LEU A 57 13.18 -2.63 7.54
C LEU A 57 13.65 -1.97 8.85
N LYS A 58 14.62 -2.60 9.52
CA LYS A 58 15.18 -2.06 10.77
C LYS A 58 15.87 -0.71 10.55
N ALA A 59 16.65 -0.59 9.47
CA ALA A 59 17.35 0.65 9.15
C ALA A 59 16.37 1.79 8.88
N GLY A 60 15.34 1.56 8.06
CA GLY A 60 14.32 2.57 7.77
C GLY A 60 13.57 3.03 9.02
N VAL A 61 13.15 2.10 9.87
CA VAL A 61 12.47 2.45 11.14
C VAL A 61 13.39 3.22 12.09
N THR A 62 14.65 2.80 12.20
CA THR A 62 15.66 3.46 13.04
C THR A 62 15.85 4.91 12.59
N GLN A 63 15.97 5.13 11.28
CA GLN A 63 16.11 6.45 10.67
C GLN A 63 14.86 7.31 10.86
N ALA A 64 13.67 6.76 10.63
CA ALA A 64 12.41 7.49 10.76
C ALA A 64 12.15 8.00 12.18
N LEU A 65 12.60 7.25 13.20
CA LEU A 65 12.52 7.66 14.60
C LEU A 65 13.76 8.46 15.07
N GLY A 66 14.62 8.92 14.15
CA GLY A 66 15.78 9.75 14.47
C GLY A 66 16.86 9.07 15.31
N CYS A 67 16.84 7.74 15.40
CA CYS A 67 17.80 6.96 16.18
C CYS A 67 19.05 6.70 15.34
N LYS A 68 20.23 6.68 15.96
CA LYS A 68 21.52 6.41 15.27
C LYS A 68 21.84 4.93 15.20
N SER A 69 21.20 4.12 16.04
CA SER A 69 21.43 2.68 16.09
C SER A 69 20.19 1.91 16.55
N TYR A 70 20.22 0.61 16.30
CA TYR A 70 19.17 -0.30 16.76
C TYR A 70 19.06 -0.33 18.31
N ASP A 71 20.16 -0.16 19.03
CA ASP A 71 20.14 -0.15 20.49
C ASP A 71 19.51 1.14 21.04
N GLU A 72 19.64 2.25 20.32
CA GLU A 72 18.93 3.50 20.62
C GLU A 72 17.43 3.36 20.30
N LEU A 73 17.08 2.76 19.16
CA LEU A 73 15.69 2.47 18.79
C LEU A 73 14.98 1.66 19.88
N LYS A 74 15.63 0.61 20.40
CA LYS A 74 15.08 -0.20 21.50
C LYS A 74 14.84 0.58 22.78
N LYS A 75 15.51 1.72 22.99
CA LYS A 75 15.35 2.58 24.17
C LYS A 75 14.30 3.67 23.95
N ASN A 76 13.99 4.01 22.70
CA ASN A 76 13.00 5.00 22.32
C ASN A 76 11.63 4.68 22.95
N ALA A 77 11.05 5.64 23.67
CA ALA A 77 9.80 5.46 24.41
C ALA A 77 8.61 5.22 23.47
N THR A 78 8.49 5.99 22.40
CA THR A 78 7.46 5.83 21.36
C THR A 78 7.53 4.44 20.73
N PHE A 79 8.75 3.99 20.40
CA PHE A 79 8.98 2.65 19.85
C PHE A 79 8.47 1.56 20.80
N LYS A 80 8.88 1.60 22.07
CA LYS A 80 8.47 0.61 23.07
C LYS A 80 6.97 0.58 23.29
N LEU A 81 6.34 1.75 23.41
CA LEU A 81 4.91 1.88 23.66
C LEU A 81 4.11 1.24 22.52
N TYR A 82 4.42 1.58 21.27
CA TYR A 82 3.75 1.00 20.11
C TYR A 82 3.94 -0.51 20.02
N VAL A 83 5.17 -1.01 20.18
CA VAL A 83 5.46 -2.45 20.15
C VAL A 83 4.69 -3.21 21.23
N ALA A 84 4.57 -2.63 22.42
CA ALA A 84 3.83 -3.22 23.53
C ALA A 84 2.31 -3.21 23.27
N ASP A 85 1.76 -2.06 22.86
CA ASP A 85 0.32 -1.88 22.60
C ASP A 85 -0.15 -2.79 21.46
N ALA A 86 0.60 -2.83 20.36
CA ALA A 86 0.34 -3.70 19.22
C ALA A 86 0.77 -5.17 19.44
N LYS A 87 1.30 -5.52 20.63
CA LYS A 87 1.72 -6.89 21.02
C LYS A 87 2.67 -7.54 20.01
N LEU A 88 3.61 -6.76 19.47
CA LEU A 88 4.46 -7.18 18.36
C LEU A 88 5.64 -8.03 18.83
N LYS A 89 5.89 -9.12 18.08
CA LYS A 89 7.04 -10.00 18.29
C LYS A 89 8.19 -9.60 17.36
N LEU A 90 9.18 -8.88 17.89
CA LEU A 90 10.31 -8.34 17.10
C LEU A 90 11.27 -9.39 16.50
N ASN A 91 11.01 -10.68 16.73
CA ASN A 91 11.77 -11.79 16.15
C ASN A 91 11.26 -12.22 14.77
N ASN A 92 10.12 -11.71 14.30
CA ASN A 92 9.56 -12.06 12.99
C ASN A 92 9.55 -10.85 12.03
N LYS A 93 9.67 -11.13 10.72
CA LYS A 93 9.68 -10.09 9.67
C LYS A 93 8.35 -9.34 9.59
N ALA A 94 7.23 -10.02 9.82
CA ALA A 94 5.89 -9.44 9.74
C ALA A 94 5.68 -8.27 10.72
N ALA A 95 6.17 -8.39 11.96
CA ALA A 95 6.14 -7.30 12.95
C ALA A 95 6.96 -6.11 12.46
N TRP A 96 8.14 -6.35 11.88
CA TRP A 96 8.97 -5.28 11.31
C TRP A 96 8.34 -4.61 10.10
N GLN A 97 7.62 -5.35 9.26
CA GLN A 97 6.84 -4.76 8.16
C GLN A 97 5.71 -3.88 8.69
N GLN A 98 5.01 -4.31 9.74
CA GLN A 98 3.97 -3.49 10.37
C GLN A 98 4.54 -2.19 10.95
N ILE A 99 5.65 -2.29 11.69
CA ILE A 99 6.33 -1.12 12.26
C ILE A 99 6.82 -0.17 11.15
N TYR A 100 7.38 -0.73 10.07
CA TYR A 100 7.86 0.06 8.94
C TYR A 100 6.72 0.85 8.28
N ARG A 101 5.56 0.23 8.09
CA ARG A 101 4.37 0.89 7.52
C ARG A 101 3.85 2.03 8.37
N GLU A 102 3.98 1.91 9.69
CA GLU A 102 3.55 2.92 10.67
C GLU A 102 4.41 4.18 10.61
N TRP A 103 5.74 4.04 10.62
CA TRP A 103 6.64 5.18 10.81
C TRP A 103 7.46 5.59 9.61
N VAL A 104 7.62 4.72 8.62
CA VAL A 104 8.43 5.03 7.42
C VAL A 104 7.49 5.37 6.28
N GLU A 105 6.97 4.36 5.59
CA GLU A 105 6.02 4.50 4.50
C GLU A 105 5.52 3.12 4.05
N LEU A 106 4.61 3.08 3.08
CA LEU A 106 4.26 1.84 2.39
C LEU A 106 5.46 1.38 1.55
N PRO A 107 6.00 0.16 1.76
CA PRO A 107 7.09 -0.35 0.93
C PRO A 107 6.71 -0.33 -0.55
N GLU A 108 7.67 -0.06 -1.43
CA GLU A 108 7.40 0.02 -2.88
C GLU A 108 6.66 -1.21 -3.39
N SER A 109 7.00 -2.41 -2.90
CA SER A 109 6.37 -3.69 -3.26
C SER A 109 4.88 -3.80 -2.88
N GLU A 110 4.42 -2.99 -1.93
CA GLU A 110 3.04 -2.98 -1.44
C GLU A 110 2.22 -1.86 -2.10
N ARG A 111 2.84 -1.01 -2.93
CA ARG A 111 2.16 0.06 -3.67
C ARG A 111 1.46 -0.50 -4.90
N ASP A 112 0.48 0.25 -5.37
CA ASP A 112 -0.30 -0.05 -6.56
C ASP A 112 -0.89 -1.46 -6.55
N ALA A 113 -1.26 -1.95 -5.36
CA ALA A 113 -1.84 -3.27 -5.19
C ALA A 113 -3.11 -3.44 -6.04
N ILE A 114 -3.24 -4.62 -6.64
CA ILE A 114 -4.38 -5.03 -7.47
C ILE A 114 -4.95 -6.29 -6.82
N GLY A 115 -6.27 -6.32 -6.62
CA GLY A 115 -6.99 -7.41 -5.97
C GLY A 115 -8.31 -6.95 -5.38
N GLU A 116 -9.14 -7.90 -4.94
CA GLU A 116 -10.49 -7.64 -4.39
C GLU A 116 -10.46 -6.75 -3.13
N ASP A 117 -9.41 -6.90 -2.32
CA ASP A 117 -9.18 -6.13 -1.10
C ASP A 117 -8.43 -4.80 -1.35
N CYS A 118 -8.12 -4.49 -2.61
CA CYS A 118 -7.31 -3.33 -2.97
C CYS A 118 -8.18 -2.21 -3.53
N ILE A 119 -8.09 -1.02 -2.92
CA ILE A 119 -8.76 0.18 -3.40
C ILE A 119 -7.69 1.24 -3.68
N ASN A 120 -7.69 1.78 -4.90
CA ASN A 120 -6.75 2.81 -5.33
C ASN A 120 -5.28 2.44 -5.06
N GLY A 121 -4.93 1.17 -5.26
CA GLY A 121 -3.57 0.67 -5.07
C GLY A 121 -3.19 0.30 -3.63
N ILE A 122 -4.14 0.33 -2.70
CA ILE A 122 -3.92 0.03 -1.29
C ILE A 122 -4.75 -1.19 -0.87
N ASP A 123 -4.08 -2.24 -0.40
CA ASP A 123 -4.73 -3.31 0.37
C ASP A 123 -5.23 -2.73 1.70
N ILE A 124 -6.55 -2.56 1.82
CA ILE A 124 -7.18 -1.83 2.93
C ILE A 124 -7.19 -2.61 4.25
N PHE A 125 -7.02 -3.94 4.20
CA PHE A 125 -6.97 -4.78 5.39
C PHE A 125 -5.55 -4.85 5.96
N ARG A 126 -4.54 -4.81 5.08
CA ARG A 126 -3.13 -4.75 5.47
C ARG A 126 -2.68 -3.33 5.84
N ASN A 127 -3.24 -2.31 5.19
CA ASN A 127 -2.79 -0.92 5.29
C ASN A 127 -3.95 0.02 5.63
N PHE A 128 -3.86 0.70 6.77
CA PHE A 128 -4.83 1.74 7.14
C PHE A 128 -4.34 3.10 6.63
N ARG A 129 -4.59 3.39 5.34
CA ARG A 129 -4.11 4.59 4.64
C ARG A 129 -5.28 5.37 4.01
N PRO A 130 -6.11 6.02 4.84
CA PRO A 130 -7.38 6.58 4.38
C PRO A 130 -7.21 7.72 3.37
N TRP A 131 -6.16 8.55 3.48
CA TRP A 131 -5.89 9.63 2.52
C TRP A 131 -5.63 9.09 1.11
N GLU A 132 -4.78 8.08 1.01
CA GLU A 132 -4.44 7.42 -0.25
C GLU A 132 -5.63 6.62 -0.81
N VAL A 133 -6.35 5.89 0.04
CA VAL A 133 -7.56 5.14 -0.35
C VAL A 133 -8.64 6.07 -0.90
N PHE A 134 -8.86 7.23 -0.28
CA PHE A 134 -9.83 8.20 -0.77
C PHE A 134 -9.29 9.13 -1.86
N GLN A 135 -8.01 9.02 -2.23
CA GLN A 135 -7.32 9.90 -3.18
C GLN A 135 -7.42 11.39 -2.82
N LEU A 136 -7.23 11.70 -1.53
CA LEU A 136 -7.35 13.05 -0.97
C LEU A 136 -5.99 13.57 -0.50
N ASP A 137 -5.76 14.88 -0.69
CA ASP A 137 -4.59 15.58 -0.15
C ASP A 137 -4.88 15.99 1.31
N PRO A 138 -4.13 15.49 2.30
CA PRO A 138 -4.36 15.79 3.72
C PRO A 138 -4.24 17.28 4.05
N ASN A 139 -3.57 18.09 3.23
CA ASN A 139 -3.38 19.52 3.47
C ASN A 139 -4.45 20.41 2.83
N LYS A 140 -5.32 19.84 1.99
CA LYS A 140 -6.30 20.61 1.19
C LYS A 140 -7.72 20.08 1.29
N ALA A 141 -7.87 18.78 1.53
CA ALA A 141 -9.17 18.15 1.56
C ALA A 141 -10.05 18.75 2.67
N THR A 142 -11.34 18.81 2.40
CA THR A 142 -12.36 19.26 3.35
C THR A 142 -13.18 18.06 3.86
N ALA A 143 -13.97 18.28 4.91
CA ALA A 143 -14.92 17.29 5.40
C ALA A 143 -15.92 16.83 4.30
N ASP A 144 -16.27 17.73 3.38
CA ASP A 144 -17.17 17.41 2.27
C ASP A 144 -16.47 16.60 1.17
N ASP A 145 -15.19 16.84 0.91
CA ASP A 145 -14.38 16.00 0.00
C ASP A 145 -14.28 14.56 0.53
N ILE A 146 -14.06 14.41 1.84
CA ILE A 146 -14.04 13.10 2.52
C ILE A 146 -15.37 12.36 2.33
N LYS A 147 -16.49 13.04 2.60
CA LYS A 147 -17.84 12.46 2.41
C LYS A 147 -18.13 12.13 0.95
N GLY A 148 -17.69 12.99 0.03
CA GLY A 148 -17.83 12.81 -1.41
C GLY A 148 -17.09 11.58 -1.91
N SER A 149 -15.81 11.44 -1.57
CA SER A 149 -14.98 10.28 -1.93
C SER A 149 -15.53 8.98 -1.32
N PHE A 150 -15.89 9.01 -0.03
CA PHE A 150 -16.54 7.86 0.61
C PHE A 150 -17.83 7.45 -0.11
N ARG A 151 -18.68 8.40 -0.53
CA ARG A 151 -19.92 8.08 -1.23
C ARG A 151 -19.65 7.38 -2.57
N GLN A 152 -18.65 7.83 -3.33
CA GLN A 152 -18.28 7.20 -4.59
C GLN A 152 -17.83 5.75 -4.39
N LEU A 153 -16.88 5.52 -3.48
CA LEU A 153 -16.40 4.16 -3.19
C LEU A 153 -17.49 3.27 -2.57
N SER A 154 -18.35 3.86 -1.74
CA SER A 154 -19.48 3.14 -1.13
C SER A 154 -20.44 2.61 -2.18
N LEU A 155 -20.73 3.37 -3.24
CA LEU A 155 -21.61 2.90 -4.32
C LEU A 155 -21.01 1.70 -5.06
N GLN A 156 -19.69 1.67 -5.21
CA GLN A 156 -18.98 0.58 -5.89
C GLN A 156 -18.88 -0.68 -5.03
N HIS A 157 -18.70 -0.53 -3.71
CA HIS A 157 -18.44 -1.64 -2.80
C HIS A 157 -19.60 -1.96 -1.85
N HIS A 158 -20.80 -1.41 -2.08
CA HIS A 158 -21.95 -1.68 -1.22
C HIS A 158 -22.39 -3.15 -1.30
N PRO A 159 -22.68 -3.83 -0.17
CA PRO A 159 -23.17 -5.22 -0.17
C PRO A 159 -24.40 -5.44 -1.06
N ASP A 160 -25.35 -4.50 -0.98
CA ASP A 160 -26.60 -4.58 -1.77
C ASP A 160 -26.38 -4.41 -3.28
N GLN A 161 -25.20 -3.96 -3.72
CA GLN A 161 -24.79 -3.83 -5.13
C GLN A 161 -23.83 -4.96 -5.55
N GLY A 162 -23.68 -6.00 -4.74
CA GLY A 162 -22.77 -7.12 -4.99
C GLY A 162 -21.34 -6.89 -4.47
N GLY A 163 -21.09 -5.85 -3.68
CA GLY A 163 -19.81 -5.61 -3.02
C GLY A 163 -19.62 -6.41 -1.72
N ASP A 164 -18.45 -6.28 -1.09
CA ASP A 164 -18.14 -6.94 0.18
C ASP A 164 -18.44 -6.03 1.39
N GLY A 165 -19.27 -6.52 2.31
CA GLY A 165 -19.59 -5.82 3.57
C GLY A 165 -18.38 -5.56 4.46
N LYS A 166 -17.34 -6.38 4.41
CA LYS A 166 -16.08 -6.13 5.14
C LYS A 166 -15.35 -4.93 4.55
N VAL A 167 -15.26 -4.86 3.22
CA VAL A 167 -14.66 -3.73 2.50
C VAL A 167 -15.44 -2.45 2.82
N PHE A 168 -16.77 -2.49 2.73
CA PHE A 168 -17.62 -1.36 3.05
C PHE A 168 -17.47 -0.87 4.50
N ASN A 169 -17.42 -1.78 5.47
CA ASN A 169 -17.19 -1.42 6.87
C ASN A 169 -15.79 -0.85 7.10
N ARG A 170 -14.78 -1.35 6.37
CA ARG A 170 -13.43 -0.82 6.42
C ARG A 170 -13.36 0.61 5.89
N LEU A 171 -14.04 0.89 4.79
CA LEU A 171 -14.19 2.25 4.24
C LEU A 171 -14.89 3.20 5.21
N LYS A 172 -15.93 2.74 5.93
CA LYS A 172 -16.57 3.54 6.98
C LYS A 172 -15.60 3.93 8.09
N LEU A 173 -14.84 2.96 8.61
CA LEU A 173 -13.84 3.20 9.65
C LEU A 173 -12.78 4.21 9.19
N MET A 174 -12.32 4.10 7.94
CA MET A 174 -11.38 5.05 7.33
C MET A 174 -11.98 6.46 7.19
N ARG A 175 -13.24 6.58 6.79
CA ARG A 175 -13.94 7.88 6.72
C ARG A 175 -14.02 8.51 8.10
N ASP A 176 -14.44 7.73 9.09
CA ASP A 176 -14.65 8.23 10.46
C ASP A 176 -13.35 8.67 11.10
N SER A 177 -12.24 7.97 10.85
CA SER A 177 -10.92 8.40 11.33
C SER A 177 -10.46 9.72 10.71
N LEU A 178 -10.75 9.97 9.43
CA LEU A 178 -10.46 11.27 8.82
C LEU A 178 -11.33 12.38 9.39
N LEU A 179 -12.64 12.16 9.51
CA LEU A 179 -13.57 13.18 10.01
C LEU A 179 -13.30 13.56 11.48
N ALA A 180 -12.84 12.61 12.30
CA ALA A 180 -12.42 12.90 13.67
C ALA A 180 -11.22 13.86 13.77
N ALA A 181 -10.45 14.05 12.69
CA ALA A 181 -9.37 15.04 12.64
C ALA A 181 -9.86 16.46 12.34
N TYR A 182 -11.12 16.64 11.93
CA TYR A 182 -11.76 17.93 11.62
C TYR A 182 -12.75 18.39 12.70
N SER A 183 -12.98 17.59 13.74
CA SER A 183 -13.87 17.90 14.88
C SER A 183 -13.11 18.56 16.01
#